data_AF-A0A9W6U2X5-F1
#
_entry.id   AF-A0A9W6U2X5-F1
#
_cell.length_a   1.000
_cell.length_b   1.000
_cell.length_c   1.000
_cell.angle_alpha   90.00
_cell.angle_beta   90.00
_cell.angle_gamma   90.00
#
_symmetry.space_group_name_H-M   'P 1'
#
loop_
_entity.id
_entity.type
_entity.pdbx_description
1 polymer ?
#
loop_
_entity_poly.entity_id
_entity_poly.type
_entity_poly.pdbx_seq_one_letter_code
_entity_poly.pdbx_strand_id
1 'polypeptide(L)'
;MQIQVFEGESNKMSENQLPGKVDMDGLPLKPRGACEVTITVDVDANGTMNLIVTEISTGKTKTLLLDSDSLAQTEIERFRKRKVVYALDDKMQSN
;
A
#
# COMPACT_ATOMS: atom_id res chain seq x y z
N MET A 1 -3.55 12.75 -10.10
CA MET A 1 -3.27 11.39 -10.63
C MET A 1 -3.01 10.50 -9.43
N GLN A 2 -3.58 9.29 -9.35
CA GLN A 2 -3.38 8.39 -8.21
C GLN A 2 -2.63 7.14 -8.66
N ILE A 3 -1.65 6.72 -7.86
CA ILE A 3 -0.87 5.50 -8.04
C ILE A 3 -1.07 4.64 -6.80
N GLN A 4 -1.42 3.37 -7.01
CA GLN A 4 -1.64 2.40 -5.95
C GLN A 4 -0.64 1.27 -6.11
N VAL A 5 0.01 0.89 -5.02
CA VAL A 5 0.99 -0.20 -4.98
C VAL A 5 0.34 -1.37 -4.28
N PHE A 6 0.34 -2.53 -4.93
CA PHE A 6 -0.20 -3.77 -4.39
C PHE A 6 0.93 -4.80 -4.23
N GLU A 7 0.88 -5.55 -3.13
CA GLU A 7 1.81 -6.63 -2.82
C GLU A 7 1.03 -7.92 -2.59
N GLY A 8 1.44 -9.00 -3.27
CA GLY A 8 0.84 -10.31 -3.15
C GLY A 8 1.14 -11.22 -4.35
N GLU A 9 0.82 -12.51 -4.20
CA GLU A 9 1.09 -13.54 -5.20
C GLU A 9 -0.06 -13.73 -6.21
N SER A 10 -1.21 -13.09 -5.96
CA SER A 10 -2.40 -13.27 -6.78
C SER A 10 -2.42 -12.29 -7.95
N ASN A 11 -3.01 -12.71 -9.08
CA ASN A 11 -3.17 -11.85 -10.26
C ASN A 11 -4.28 -10.79 -10.08
N LYS A 12 -5.12 -10.92 -9.05
CA LYS A 12 -6.22 -9.99 -8.78
C LYS A 12 -5.85 -9.03 -7.66
N MET A 13 -6.03 -7.74 -7.91
CA MET A 13 -5.80 -6.67 -6.92
C MET A 13 -6.65 -6.84 -5.64
N SER A 14 -7.85 -7.44 -5.74
CA SER A 14 -8.73 -7.67 -4.59
C SER A 14 -8.21 -8.72 -3.60
N GLU A 15 -7.33 -9.61 -4.06
CA GLU A 15 -6.74 -10.70 -3.27
C GLU A 15 -5.36 -10.30 -2.71
N ASN A 16 -4.82 -9.17 -3.15
CA ASN A 16 -3.52 -8.64 -2.73
C ASN A 16 -3.69 -7.54 -1.67
N GLN A 17 -2.62 -7.30 -0.91
CA GLN A 17 -2.59 -6.22 0.07
C GLN A 17 -2.20 -4.91 -0.62
N LEU A 18 -2.78 -3.78 -0.17
CA LEU A 18 -2.42 -2.44 -0.62
C LEU A 18 -1.47 -1.82 0.43
N PRO A 19 -0.14 -1.97 0.29
CA PRO A 19 0.82 -1.35 1.20
C PRO A 19 0.77 0.17 1.15
N GLY A 20 0.45 0.79 0.01
CA GLY A 20 0.37 2.23 -0.04
C GLY A 20 -0.19 2.83 -1.31
N LYS A 21 -0.55 4.11 -1.21
CA LYS A 21 -1.09 4.94 -2.28
C LYS A 21 -0.34 6.27 -2.35
N VAL A 22 -0.05 6.70 -3.57
CA VAL A 22 0.59 7.98 -3.86
C VAL A 22 -0.33 8.79 -4.75
N ASP A 23 -0.83 9.89 -4.19
CA ASP A 23 -1.58 10.88 -4.95
C ASP A 23 -0.61 11.95 -5.46
N MET A 24 -0.54 12.16 -6.76
CA MET A 24 0.22 13.24 -7.40
C MET A 24 -0.71 14.40 -7.73
N ASP A 25 -0.55 15.48 -6.98
CA ASP A 25 -1.43 16.66 -7.03
C ASP A 25 -0.79 17.84 -7.79
N GLY A 26 -1.66 18.66 -8.39
CA GLY A 26 -1.26 19.86 -9.10
C GLY A 26 -0.39 19.58 -10.33
N LEU A 27 -0.58 18.44 -10.99
CA LEU A 27 -0.02 18.19 -12.30
C LEU A 27 -0.84 19.00 -13.34
N PRO A 28 -0.17 19.69 -14.28
CA PRO A 28 -0.87 20.42 -15.33
C PRO A 28 -1.72 19.43 -16.15
N LEU A 29 -2.91 19.86 -16.55
CA LEU A 29 -3.78 19.09 -17.43
C LEU A 29 -3.11 18.94 -18.79
N LYS A 30 -2.44 17.81 -18.97
CA LYS A 30 -1.78 17.47 -20.23
C LYS A 30 -2.68 16.59 -21.10
N PRO A 31 -2.58 16.70 -22.43
CA PRO A 31 -3.20 15.75 -23.34
C PRO A 31 -2.82 14.31 -22.98
N ARG A 32 -3.72 13.36 -23.25
CA ARG A 32 -3.43 11.94 -23.08
C ARG A 32 -2.16 11.57 -23.87
N GLY A 33 -1.24 10.89 -23.21
CA GLY A 33 0.05 10.49 -23.77
C GLY A 33 1.20 11.49 -23.60
N ALA A 34 0.94 12.72 -23.14
CA ALA A 34 1.99 13.74 -22.94
C ALA A 34 2.49 13.84 -21.48
N CYS A 35 1.86 13.12 -20.55
CA CYS A 35 2.31 13.01 -19.18
C CYS A 35 3.19 11.76 -19.05
N GLU A 36 4.48 11.97 -18.78
CA GLU A 36 5.44 10.90 -18.53
C GLU A 36 5.78 10.87 -17.05
N VAL A 37 5.67 9.68 -16.46
CA VAL A 37 5.90 9.43 -15.04
C VAL A 37 6.86 8.26 -14.91
N THR A 38 7.94 8.48 -14.19
CA THR A 38 8.92 7.45 -13.84
C THR A 38 8.62 6.95 -12.44
N ILE A 39 8.51 5.63 -12.31
CA ILE A 39 8.32 4.95 -11.02
C ILE A 39 9.57 4.13 -10.76
N THR A 40 10.25 4.41 -9.65
CA THR A 40 11.40 3.66 -9.18
C THR A 40 11.01 2.96 -7.89
N VAL A 41 11.25 1.65 -7.83
CA VAL A 41 11.07 0.84 -6.62
C VAL A 41 12.45 0.36 -6.21
N ASP A 42 12.89 0.75 -5.03
CA ASP A 42 14.07 0.18 -4.39
C ASP A 42 13.64 -0.78 -3.29
N VAL A 43 14.26 -1.95 -3.19
CA VAL A 43 13.90 -2.99 -2.23
C VAL A 43 15.15 -3.35 -1.44
N ASP A 44 15.13 -2.98 -0.17
CA ASP A 44 16.23 -3.22 0.74
C ASP A 44 16.19 -4.64 1.33
N ALA A 45 17.33 -5.13 1.80
CA ALA A 45 17.46 -6.47 2.41
C ALA A 45 16.58 -6.68 3.66
N ASN A 46 16.11 -5.59 4.27
CA ASN A 46 15.20 -5.61 5.41
C ASN A 46 13.72 -5.79 5.00
N GLY A 47 13.41 -5.78 3.69
CA GLY A 47 12.04 -5.79 3.19
C GLY A 47 11.36 -4.42 3.23
N THR A 48 12.12 -3.35 3.44
CA THR A 48 11.65 -1.97 3.23
C THR A 48 11.68 -1.67 1.73
N MET A 49 10.55 -1.20 1.20
CA MET A 49 10.40 -0.78 -0.19
C MET A 49 10.32 0.74 -0.28
N ASN A 50 11.24 1.34 -1.02
CA ASN A 50 11.28 2.78 -1.29
C ASN A 50 10.69 3.05 -2.66
N LEU A 51 9.45 3.53 -2.71
CA LEU A 51 8.78 3.91 -3.94
C LEU A 51 9.01 5.40 -4.21
N ILE A 52 9.62 5.72 -5.35
CA ILE A 52 9.82 7.08 -5.82
C ILE A 52 9.04 7.27 -7.12
N VAL A 53 8.14 8.25 -7.12
CA VAL A 53 7.35 8.63 -8.29
C VAL A 53 7.79 10.01 -8.72
N THR A 54 8.32 10.14 -9.94
CA THR A 54 8.73 11.42 -10.51
C THR A 54 7.96 11.70 -11.80
N GLU A 55 7.32 12.85 -11.88
CA GLU A 55 6.72 13.33 -13.12
C GLU A 55 7.78 14.15 -13.88
N ILE A 56 8.11 13.71 -15.10
CA ILE A 56 9.31 14.16 -15.82
C ILE A 56 9.23 15.65 -16.18
N SER A 57 8.03 16.14 -16.47
CA SER A 57 7.86 17.46 -17.07
C SER A 57 7.77 18.62 -16.09
N THR A 58 7.29 18.34 -14.88
CA THR A 58 7.18 19.28 -13.77
C THR A 58 8.31 19.08 -12.78
N GLY A 59 9.05 17.96 -12.86
CA GLY A 59 10.07 17.58 -11.89
C GLY A 59 9.50 17.28 -10.50
N LYS A 60 8.18 17.14 -10.37
CA LYS A 60 7.55 16.81 -9.09
C LYS A 60 7.85 15.36 -8.75
N THR A 61 8.45 15.16 -7.58
CA THR A 61 8.72 13.84 -7.03
C THR A 61 7.94 13.64 -5.74
N LYS A 62 7.38 12.45 -5.55
CA LYS A 62 6.88 11.96 -4.27
C LYS A 62 7.56 10.65 -3.94
N THR A 63 7.97 10.52 -2.68
CA THR A 63 8.58 9.30 -2.15
C THR A 63 7.66 8.71 -1.08
N LEU A 64 7.51 7.40 -1.12
CA LEU A 64 6.76 6.63 -0.14
C LEU A 64 7.64 5.47 0.34
N LEU A 65 7.90 5.44 1.64
CA LEU A 65 8.56 4.33 2.31
C LEU A 65 7.49 3.32 2.73
N LEU A 66 7.65 2.06 2.34
CA LEU A 66 6.75 0.97 2.67
C LEU A 66 7.54 -0.09 3.43
N ASP A 67 7.30 -0.21 4.74
CA ASP A 67 7.89 -1.28 5.54
C ASP A 67 7.00 -2.51 5.53
N SER A 68 7.60 -3.67 5.26
CA SER A 68 7.01 -5.00 5.41
C SER A 68 6.41 -5.23 6.81
N ASP A 69 7.01 -4.65 7.86
CA ASP A 69 6.52 -4.75 9.25
C ASP A 69 5.18 -4.03 9.49
N SER A 70 4.86 -2.98 8.71
CA SER A 70 3.56 -2.28 8.83
C SER A 70 2.39 -3.15 8.38
N LEU A 71 2.64 -4.09 7.47
CA LEU A 71 1.69 -5.08 6.99
C LEU A 71 1.44 -6.15 8.07
N ALA A 72 2.51 -6.59 8.74
CA ALA A 72 2.43 -7.52 9.86
C ALA A 72 1.65 -6.93 11.05
N GLN A 73 1.81 -5.64 11.37
CA GLN A 73 1.04 -5.00 12.43
C GLN A 73 -0.46 -4.94 12.14
N THR A 74 -0.84 -4.65 10.89
CA THR A 74 -2.25 -4.63 10.47
C THR A 74 -2.89 -6.02 10.55
N GLU A 75 -2.15 -7.07 10.21
CA GLU A 75 -2.60 -8.45 10.40
C GLU A 75 -2.67 -8.84 11.87
N ILE A 76 -1.68 -8.50 12.69
CA ILE A 76 -1.71 -8.71 14.15
C ILE A 76 -2.95 -8.06 14.76
N GLU A 77 -3.32 -6.86 14.33
CA GLU A 77 -4.51 -6.18 14.83
C GLU A 77 -5.82 -6.88 14.40
N ARG A 78 -5.91 -7.34 13.14
CA ARG A 78 -7.03 -8.18 12.67
C ARG A 78 -7.09 -9.52 13.42
N PHE A 79 -5.96 -10.15 13.70
CA PHE A 79 -5.88 -11.38 14.48
C PHE A 79 -6.27 -11.15 15.94
N ARG A 80 -5.86 -10.04 16.56
CA ARG A 80 -6.29 -9.65 17.91
C ARG A 80 -7.81 -9.42 17.96
N LYS A 81 -8.36 -8.68 16.99
CA LYS A 81 -9.82 -8.49 16.88
C LYS A 81 -10.56 -9.82 16.72
N ARG A 82 -10.09 -10.72 15.85
CA ARG A 82 -10.68 -12.07 15.71
C ARG A 82 -10.60 -12.88 17.01
N LYS A 83 -9.45 -12.91 17.69
CA LYS A 83 -9.30 -13.62 18.98
C LYS A 83 -10.23 -13.09 20.07
N VAL A 84 -10.43 -11.77 20.15
CA VAL A 84 -11.37 -11.17 21.11
C VAL A 84 -12.80 -11.58 20.80
N VAL A 85 -13.20 -11.62 19.53
CA VAL A 85 -14.54 -12.07 19.12
C VAL A 85 -14.76 -13.54 19.50
N TYR A 86 -13.81 -14.44 19.19
CA TYR A 86 -13.91 -15.85 19.59
C TYR A 86 -13.94 -16.05 21.12
N ALA A 87 -13.16 -15.27 21.88
CA ALA A 87 -13.16 -15.35 23.35
C ALA A 87 -14.44 -14.80 24.00
N LEU A 88 -15.19 -13.96 23.29
CA LEU A 88 -16.51 -13.48 23.71
C LEU A 88 -17.60 -14.51 23.39
N ASP A 89 -17.54 -15.15 22.21
CA ASP A 89 -18.49 -16.21 21.84
C ASP A 89 -18.40 -17.43 22.77
N ASP A 90 -17.20 -17.83 23.19
CA ASP A 90 -17.01 -18.92 24.17
C ASP A 90 -17.65 -18.62 25.54
N LYS A 91 -17.78 -17.33 25.90
CA LYS A 91 -18.47 -16.91 27.13
C LYS A 91 -19.98 -16.78 26.97
N MET A 92 -20.47 -16.60 25.74
CA MET A 92 -21.91 -16.49 25.46
C MET A 92 -22.58 -17.85 25.25
N GLN A 93 -21.82 -18.91 24.94
CA GLN A 93 -22.34 -20.28 24.83
C GLN A 93 -22.34 -21.07 26.15
N SER A 94 -21.82 -20.50 27.25
CA SER A 94 -21.76 -21.18 28.55
C SER A 94 -22.88 -20.81 29.53
N ASN A 95 -24.09 -20.46 29.06
CA ASN A 95 -25.25 -20.19 29.92
C ASN A 95 -26.49 -20.95 29.44
#